data_AF-A0A3N5ZRM0-F1
#
_entry.id   AF-A0A3N5ZRM0-F1
#
_cell.length_a   1.000
_cell.length_b   1.000
_cell.length_c   1.000
_cell.angle_alpha   90.00
_cell.angle_beta   90.00
_cell.angle_gamma   90.00
#
_symmetry.space_group_name_H-M   'P 1'
#
loop_
_entity.id
_entity.type
_entity.pdbx_description
1 polymer ?
#
loop_
_entity_poly.entity_id
_entity_poly.type
_entity_poly.pdbx_seq_one_letter_code
_entity_poly.pdbx_strand_id
1 'polypeptide(L)'
;MIENIVYDNEQQNLNPLMVMQNLKAFLSTEEELVFMQLLFSSSSAIKGQNYGLKRKEVEKLLNIKNDEQAFYSYINRLNQAIARYFKVIYDEKRDQLIVMMRVPAKQAKSTLNKEALAILLYMFYQQEVLNHEYTLLQQLLMDFGHEMQHASRKLQNNIEILKKIGAVEDIKLSQSEQAYKITAIGAHMFSNSFLRRMTEFAQSAQLSKEEVVKFFKRHNLYRQEEEL
;
A
#
# COMPACT_ATOMS: atom_id res chain seq x y z
N MET A 1 -17.45 -11.09 -39.45
CA MET A 1 -16.52 -11.71 -38.49
C MET A 1 -15.63 -10.62 -37.96
N ILE A 2 -15.38 -10.66 -36.66
CA ILE A 2 -15.06 -9.52 -35.78
C ILE A 2 -13.65 -8.97 -36.03
N GLU A 3 -13.55 -7.64 -36.10
CA GLU A 3 -12.31 -6.86 -36.09
C GLU A 3 -11.59 -7.03 -34.75
N ASN A 4 -10.42 -7.65 -34.77
CA ASN A 4 -9.48 -7.60 -33.65
C ASN A 4 -8.59 -6.37 -33.82
N ILE A 5 -9.05 -5.24 -33.29
CA ILE A 5 -8.20 -4.08 -33.06
C ILE A 5 -7.29 -4.42 -31.88
N VAL A 6 -6.05 -4.78 -32.19
CA VAL A 6 -4.95 -4.83 -31.24
C VAL A 6 -4.65 -3.39 -30.83
N TYR A 7 -5.05 -3.01 -29.61
CA TYR A 7 -4.61 -1.77 -29.00
C TYR A 7 -3.19 -1.96 -28.45
N ASP A 8 -2.21 -1.77 -29.31
CA ASP A 8 -0.83 -1.55 -28.91
C ASP A 8 -0.53 -0.06 -29.11
N ASN A 9 -0.59 0.70 -28.03
CA ASN A 9 -0.24 2.13 -28.02
C ASN A 9 0.53 2.44 -26.73
N GLU A 10 1.68 1.79 -26.57
CA GLU A 10 2.77 2.33 -25.76
C GLU A 10 3.43 3.51 -26.48
N GLN A 11 2.70 4.60 -26.69
CA GLN A 11 3.35 5.88 -26.92
C GLN A 11 3.83 6.42 -25.57
N GLN A 12 5.13 6.28 -25.34
CA GLN A 12 5.86 6.93 -24.25
C GLN A 12 5.63 8.45 -24.28
N ASN A 13 4.63 8.92 -23.54
CA ASN A 13 4.40 10.35 -23.40
C ASN A 13 5.43 10.94 -22.42
N LEU A 14 6.41 11.64 -23.00
CA LEU A 14 7.67 12.13 -22.43
C LEU A 14 7.59 13.53 -21.78
N ASN A 15 6.45 13.93 -21.19
CA ASN A 15 6.39 15.24 -20.53
C ASN A 15 5.52 15.28 -19.25
N PRO A 16 6.13 15.31 -18.05
CA PRO A 16 5.42 15.39 -16.77
C PRO A 16 4.48 16.60 -16.64
N LEU A 17 4.80 17.72 -17.31
CA LEU A 17 3.97 18.92 -17.37
C LEU A 17 2.63 18.70 -18.10
N MET A 18 2.60 17.80 -19.09
CA MET A 18 1.38 17.49 -19.84
C MET A 18 0.40 16.64 -19.03
N VAL A 19 0.88 15.85 -18.06
CA VAL A 19 0.01 15.11 -17.13
C VAL A 19 -0.66 16.05 -16.11
N MET A 20 0.00 17.15 -15.72
CA MET A 20 -0.68 18.21 -14.93
C MET A 20 -1.70 18.99 -15.77
N GLN A 21 -1.55 19.07 -17.09
CA GLN A 21 -2.61 19.60 -17.96
C GLN A 21 -3.84 18.69 -18.01
N ASN A 22 -3.67 17.38 -17.84
CA ASN A 22 -4.79 16.44 -17.76
C ASN A 22 -5.60 16.59 -16.47
N LEU A 23 -5.00 17.04 -15.35
CA LEU A 23 -5.76 17.31 -14.11
C LEU A 23 -6.93 18.26 -14.37
N LYS A 24 -6.70 19.32 -15.15
CA LYS A 24 -7.73 20.31 -15.53
C LYS A 24 -8.91 19.74 -16.33
N ALA A 25 -8.73 18.59 -16.98
CA ALA A 25 -9.78 17.92 -17.73
C ALA A 25 -10.70 17.08 -16.80
N PHE A 26 -10.21 16.69 -15.63
CA PHE A 26 -10.91 15.80 -14.70
C PHE A 26 -11.31 16.47 -13.38
N LEU A 27 -10.62 17.54 -12.98
CA LEU A 27 -10.76 18.20 -11.69
C LEU A 27 -10.99 19.70 -11.83
N SER A 28 -11.76 20.27 -10.91
CA SER A 28 -11.84 21.73 -10.73
C SER A 28 -10.56 22.27 -10.06
N THR A 29 -10.36 23.59 -10.11
CA THR A 29 -9.26 24.26 -9.40
C THR A 29 -9.30 23.99 -7.89
N GLU A 30 -10.49 23.95 -7.29
CA GLU A 30 -10.67 23.65 -5.87
C GLU A 30 -10.23 22.23 -5.55
N GLU A 31 -10.62 21.28 -6.41
CA GLU A 31 -10.22 19.87 -6.31
C GLU A 31 -8.72 19.67 -6.45
N GLU A 32 -8.06 20.41 -7.37
CA GLU A 32 -6.61 20.41 -7.50
C GLU A 32 -5.92 20.91 -6.21
N LEU A 33 -6.43 21.98 -5.60
CA LEU A 33 -5.88 22.52 -4.34
C LEU A 33 -6.05 21.52 -3.18
N VAL A 34 -7.18 20.85 -3.09
CA VAL A 34 -7.41 19.77 -2.09
C VAL A 34 -6.45 18.61 -2.33
N PHE A 35 -6.22 18.22 -3.58
CA PHE A 35 -5.20 17.22 -3.91
C PHE A 35 -3.80 17.65 -3.49
N MET A 36 -3.41 18.92 -3.69
CA MET A 36 -2.11 19.44 -3.25
C MET A 36 -1.96 19.38 -1.72
N GLN A 37 -3.01 19.72 -0.97
CA GLN A 37 -3.01 19.58 0.49
C GLN A 37 -2.91 18.10 0.91
N LEU A 38 -3.56 17.21 0.17
CA LEU A 38 -3.52 15.78 0.41
C LEU A 38 -2.12 15.18 0.13
N LEU A 39 -1.46 15.61 -0.94
CA LEU A 39 -0.07 15.24 -1.24
C LEU A 39 0.87 15.64 -0.09
N PHE A 40 0.72 16.88 0.38
CA PHE A 40 1.52 17.42 1.48
C PHE A 40 1.31 16.61 2.76
N SER A 41 0.06 16.37 3.16
CA SER A 41 -0.28 15.63 4.39
C SER A 41 0.07 14.14 4.33
N SER A 42 0.17 13.56 3.12
CA SER A 42 0.56 12.16 2.92
C SER A 42 2.08 11.96 2.88
N SER A 43 2.88 13.02 2.94
CA SER A 43 4.33 12.91 2.93
C SER A 43 4.89 12.46 4.30
N SER A 44 5.77 11.46 4.27
CA SER A 44 6.39 10.84 5.46
C SER A 44 7.30 11.78 6.26
N ALA A 45 7.69 12.91 5.68
CA ALA A 45 8.54 13.90 6.35
C ALA A 45 7.81 14.69 7.45
N ILE A 46 6.47 14.73 7.45
CA ILE A 46 5.73 15.77 8.21
C ILE A 46 5.03 15.22 9.45
N LYS A 47 4.56 13.97 9.47
CA LYS A 47 3.86 13.41 10.64
C LYS A 47 4.17 11.94 10.81
N GLY A 48 4.96 11.63 11.85
CA GLY A 48 5.44 10.27 12.14
C GLY A 48 4.37 9.18 12.29
N GLN A 49 3.07 9.48 12.31
CA GLN A 49 1.97 8.50 12.38
C GLN A 49 0.62 8.95 11.75
N ASN A 50 0.50 10.17 11.22
CA ASN A 50 -0.77 10.74 10.73
C ASN A 50 -0.67 11.13 9.25
N TYR A 51 -0.63 10.11 8.40
CA TYR A 51 -0.66 10.25 6.96
C TYR A 51 -2.05 10.65 6.48
N GLY A 52 -2.13 11.67 5.62
CA GLY A 52 -3.35 12.01 4.90
C GLY A 52 -4.22 13.10 5.52
N LEU A 53 -5.39 13.33 4.91
CA LEU A 53 -6.40 14.31 5.35
C LEU A 53 -7.68 13.59 5.81
N LYS A 54 -8.30 14.09 6.89
CA LYS A 54 -9.58 13.55 7.37
C LYS A 54 -10.68 13.74 6.33
N ARG A 55 -11.60 12.77 6.20
CA ARG A 55 -12.76 12.86 5.30
C ARG A 55 -13.54 14.14 5.50
N LYS A 56 -13.87 14.48 6.75
CA LYS A 56 -14.59 15.72 7.10
C LYS A 56 -13.88 17.00 6.62
N GLU A 57 -12.54 17.00 6.61
CA GLU A 57 -11.75 18.13 6.13
C GLU A 57 -11.82 18.21 4.60
N VAL A 58 -11.67 17.07 3.91
CA VAL A 58 -11.82 16.98 2.45
C VAL A 58 -13.23 17.39 2.02
N GLU A 59 -14.27 16.87 2.66
CA GLU A 59 -15.67 17.23 2.38
C GLU A 59 -15.91 18.73 2.58
N LYS A 60 -15.36 19.32 3.65
CA LYS A 60 -15.46 20.76 3.90
C LYS A 60 -14.79 21.57 2.79
N LEU A 61 -13.59 21.18 2.36
CA LEU A 61 -12.83 21.89 1.32
C LEU A 61 -13.49 21.78 -0.05
N LEU A 62 -14.12 20.64 -0.34
CA LEU A 62 -14.86 20.37 -1.58
C LEU A 62 -16.33 20.83 -1.53
N ASN A 63 -16.77 21.40 -0.40
CA ASN A 63 -18.16 21.77 -0.13
C ASN A 63 -19.17 20.62 -0.37
N ILE A 64 -18.74 19.38 -0.08
CA ILE A 64 -19.57 18.17 -0.14
C ILE A 64 -20.34 18.07 1.18
N LYS A 65 -21.67 17.96 1.12
CA LYS A 65 -22.55 17.92 2.31
C LYS A 65 -23.36 16.63 2.34
N ASN A 66 -22.99 15.70 3.23
CA ASN A 66 -23.65 14.40 3.40
C ASN A 66 -23.88 13.65 2.08
N ASP A 67 -22.98 13.83 1.11
CA ASP A 67 -23.06 13.20 -0.20
C ASP A 67 -21.86 12.27 -0.39
N GLU A 68 -22.09 11.01 -0.06
CA GLU A 68 -21.10 9.95 -0.18
C GLU A 68 -20.74 9.66 -1.65
N GLN A 69 -21.69 9.82 -2.58
CA GLN A 69 -21.44 9.60 -3.99
C GLN A 69 -20.50 10.68 -4.56
N ALA A 70 -20.70 11.94 -4.19
CA ALA A 70 -19.80 13.02 -4.56
C ALA A 70 -18.38 12.79 -4.02
N PHE A 71 -18.26 12.32 -2.78
CA PHE A 71 -16.98 12.00 -2.16
C PHE A 71 -16.20 10.91 -2.94
N TYR A 72 -16.85 9.77 -3.23
CA TYR A 72 -16.20 8.71 -4.00
C TYR A 72 -15.98 9.09 -5.47
N SER A 73 -16.86 9.90 -6.06
CA SER A 73 -16.68 10.45 -7.42
C SER A 73 -15.40 11.29 -7.51
N TYR A 74 -15.15 12.15 -6.53
CA TYR A 74 -13.89 12.91 -6.44
C TYR A 74 -12.68 11.98 -6.40
N ILE A 75 -12.67 10.97 -5.51
CA ILE A 75 -11.56 10.01 -5.40
C ILE A 75 -11.33 9.28 -6.73
N ASN A 76 -12.40 8.84 -7.39
CA ASN A 76 -12.31 8.10 -8.65
C ASN A 76 -11.76 8.96 -9.79
N ARG A 77 -12.27 10.19 -9.97
CA ARG A 77 -11.75 11.13 -10.99
C ARG A 77 -10.30 11.51 -10.71
N LEU A 78 -9.95 11.77 -9.45
CA LEU A 78 -8.59 12.06 -9.05
C LEU A 78 -7.67 10.90 -9.39
N ASN A 79 -8.04 9.66 -9.03
CA ASN A 79 -7.27 8.47 -9.38
C ASN A 79 -7.15 8.26 -10.90
N GLN A 80 -8.18 8.54 -11.69
CA GLN A 80 -8.09 8.49 -13.15
C GLN A 80 -7.06 9.50 -13.70
N ALA A 81 -7.03 10.70 -13.14
CA ALA A 81 -6.12 11.75 -13.57
C ALA A 81 -4.65 11.47 -13.18
N ILE A 82 -4.40 10.88 -12.00
CA ILE A 82 -3.05 10.72 -11.43
C ILE A 82 -2.49 9.29 -11.47
N ALA A 83 -3.24 8.33 -12.02
CA ALA A 83 -2.95 6.89 -11.96
C ALA A 83 -1.52 6.51 -12.37
N ARG A 84 -0.85 7.31 -13.20
CA ARG A 84 0.52 7.03 -13.62
C ARG A 84 1.53 7.09 -12.47
N TYR A 85 1.36 8.02 -11.54
CA TYR A 85 2.36 8.33 -10.50
C TYR A 85 1.86 8.12 -9.09
N PHE A 86 0.55 8.22 -8.89
CA PHE A 86 -0.05 8.20 -7.56
C PHE A 86 -1.28 7.30 -7.52
N LYS A 87 -1.70 6.98 -6.30
CA LYS A 87 -2.97 6.36 -5.99
C LYS A 87 -3.51 7.02 -4.72
N VAL A 88 -4.71 7.57 -4.78
CA VAL A 88 -5.44 8.01 -3.60
C VAL A 88 -6.26 6.84 -3.08
N ILE A 89 -6.12 6.56 -1.79
CA ILE A 89 -6.91 5.57 -1.07
C ILE A 89 -7.70 6.26 0.04
N TYR A 90 -8.86 5.70 0.37
CA TYR A 90 -9.62 6.07 1.55
C TYR A 90 -9.42 5.00 2.62
N ASP A 91 -8.88 5.40 3.76
CA ASP A 91 -8.72 4.58 4.95
C ASP A 91 -9.99 4.70 5.79
N GLU A 92 -10.90 3.74 5.62
CA GLU A 92 -12.16 3.68 6.36
C GLU A 92 -11.97 3.55 7.87
N LYS A 93 -10.93 2.82 8.30
CA LYS A 93 -10.64 2.61 9.74
C LYS A 93 -10.28 3.93 10.44
N ARG A 94 -9.69 4.87 9.71
CA ARG A 94 -9.22 6.17 10.24
C ARG A 94 -9.99 7.38 9.70
N ASP A 95 -10.98 7.15 8.85
CA ASP A 95 -11.79 8.17 8.19
C ASP A 95 -10.92 9.25 7.51
N GLN A 96 -9.98 8.82 6.65
CA GLN A 96 -9.02 9.72 6.02
C GLN A 96 -8.58 9.28 4.62
N LEU A 97 -8.24 10.24 3.75
CA LEU A 97 -7.64 9.97 2.45
C LEU A 97 -6.12 10.01 2.56
N ILE A 98 -5.45 9.14 1.81
CA ILE A 98 -3.99 9.06 1.76
C ILE A 98 -3.56 8.96 0.29
N VAL A 99 -2.53 9.71 -0.09
CA VAL A 99 -1.86 9.56 -1.40
C VAL A 99 -0.67 8.64 -1.26
N MET A 100 -0.67 7.57 -2.04
CA MET A 100 0.44 6.66 -2.22
C MET A 100 1.16 6.97 -3.53
N MET A 101 2.48 6.97 -3.51
CA MET A 101 3.29 6.99 -4.73
C MET A 101 3.34 5.61 -5.36
N ARG A 102 3.19 5.54 -6.69
CA ARG A 102 3.50 4.34 -7.46
C ARG A 102 5.01 4.30 -7.68
N VAL A 103 5.65 3.28 -7.10
CA VAL A 103 7.07 3.03 -7.28
C VAL A 103 7.22 1.88 -8.27
N PRO A 104 7.98 2.05 -9.38
CA PRO A 104 8.30 0.95 -10.29
C PRO A 104 8.92 -0.22 -9.52
N ALA A 105 8.61 -1.45 -9.90
CA ALA A 105 9.09 -2.65 -9.20
C ALA A 105 10.63 -2.63 -9.00
N LYS A 106 11.38 -2.18 -10.01
CA LYS A 106 12.85 -2.02 -9.97
C LYS A 106 13.33 -1.08 -8.85
N GLN A 107 12.63 0.02 -8.60
CA GLN A 107 12.94 0.94 -7.50
C GLN A 107 12.45 0.41 -6.15
N ALA A 108 11.29 -0.25 -6.12
CA ALA A 108 10.76 -0.89 -4.92
C ALA A 108 11.73 -1.94 -4.33
N LYS A 109 12.53 -2.64 -5.18
CA LYS A 109 13.60 -3.56 -4.74
C LYS A 109 14.63 -2.91 -3.83
N SER A 110 14.88 -1.61 -4.00
CA SER A 110 15.83 -0.86 -3.17
C SER A 110 15.20 -0.37 -1.86
N THR A 111 13.86 -0.32 -1.81
CA THR A 111 13.09 0.22 -0.68
C THR A 111 12.80 -0.85 0.38
N LEU A 112 12.51 -2.10 -0.01
CA LEU A 112 12.20 -3.20 0.91
C LEU A 112 13.03 -4.46 0.62
N ASN A 113 13.70 -4.98 1.65
CA ASN A 113 14.38 -6.27 1.56
C ASN A 113 13.37 -7.44 1.66
N LYS A 114 13.82 -8.65 1.34
CA LYS A 114 12.97 -9.85 1.27
C LYS A 114 12.38 -10.21 2.64
N GLU A 115 13.12 -10.00 3.73
CA GLU A 115 12.64 -10.31 5.06
C GLU A 115 11.54 -9.34 5.52
N ALA A 116 11.68 -8.04 5.30
CA ALA A 116 10.66 -7.03 5.58
C ALA A 116 9.38 -7.31 4.78
N LEU A 117 9.52 -7.68 3.50
CA LEU A 117 8.39 -8.03 2.65
C LEU A 117 7.67 -9.30 3.15
N ALA A 118 8.43 -10.30 3.60
CA ALA A 118 7.88 -11.53 4.17
C ALA A 118 7.11 -11.28 5.47
N ILE A 119 7.64 -10.43 6.35
CA ILE A 119 6.96 -10.00 7.59
C ILE A 119 5.66 -9.27 7.25
N LEU A 120 5.70 -8.33 6.30
CA LEU A 120 4.51 -7.56 5.90
C LEU A 120 3.41 -8.47 5.34
N LEU A 121 3.74 -9.44 4.49
CA LEU A 121 2.74 -10.36 3.95
C LEU A 121 2.19 -11.33 5.00
N TYR A 122 3.04 -11.79 5.92
CA TYR A 122 2.59 -12.60 7.04
C TYR A 122 1.57 -11.81 7.88
N MET A 123 1.90 -10.58 8.27
CA MET A 123 0.98 -9.72 8.99
C MET A 123 -0.30 -9.46 8.17
N PHE A 124 -0.19 -9.29 6.85
CA PHE A 124 -1.33 -9.05 5.96
C PHE A 124 -2.28 -10.23 6.01
N TYR A 125 -1.74 -11.44 5.87
CA TYR A 125 -2.54 -12.64 5.95
C TYR A 125 -3.22 -12.78 7.31
N GLN A 126 -2.50 -12.57 8.40
CA GLN A 126 -3.07 -12.64 9.75
C GLN A 126 -4.20 -11.62 9.94
N GLN A 127 -4.03 -10.38 9.50
CA GLN A 127 -4.93 -9.29 9.86
C GLN A 127 -6.04 -9.03 8.85
N GLU A 128 -5.74 -9.11 7.56
CA GLU A 128 -6.70 -8.80 6.48
C GLU A 128 -7.37 -10.05 5.91
N VAL A 129 -6.79 -11.25 6.09
CA VAL A 129 -7.39 -12.51 5.63
C VAL A 129 -7.99 -13.31 6.78
N LEU A 130 -7.26 -13.47 7.89
CA LEU A 130 -7.76 -14.18 9.08
C LEU A 130 -8.50 -13.27 10.08
N ASN A 131 -8.59 -11.97 9.81
CA ASN A 131 -9.25 -10.98 10.67
C ASN A 131 -8.67 -10.89 12.10
N HIS A 132 -7.38 -11.20 12.30
CA HIS A 132 -6.72 -10.89 13.56
C HIS A 132 -6.55 -9.39 13.73
N GLU A 133 -6.75 -8.88 14.95
CA GLU A 133 -6.72 -7.43 15.20
C GLU A 133 -5.31 -6.83 15.05
N TYR A 134 -4.30 -7.59 15.44
CA TYR A 134 -2.88 -7.24 15.42
C TYR A 134 -2.01 -8.51 15.37
N THR A 135 -0.71 -8.32 15.19
CA THR A 135 0.27 -9.41 15.26
C THR A 135 1.27 -9.12 16.38
N LEU A 136 1.44 -10.07 17.31
CA LEU A 136 2.35 -9.93 18.44
C LEU A 136 3.82 -10.05 18.00
N LEU A 137 4.72 -9.30 18.63
CA LEU A 137 6.16 -9.46 18.41
C LEU A 137 6.61 -10.89 18.72
N GLN A 138 6.07 -11.51 19.78
CA GLN A 138 6.41 -12.89 20.14
C GLN A 138 6.04 -13.88 19.04
N GLN A 139 4.87 -13.70 18.41
CA GLN A 139 4.44 -14.52 17.27
C GLN A 139 5.39 -14.36 16.08
N LEU A 140 5.77 -13.12 15.75
CA LEU A 140 6.77 -12.87 14.70
C LEU A 140 8.13 -13.48 15.03
N LEU A 141 8.57 -13.44 16.30
CA LEU A 141 9.81 -14.06 16.75
C LEU A 141 9.74 -15.58 16.68
N MET A 142 8.60 -16.18 16.99
CA MET A 142 8.41 -17.63 16.85
C MET A 142 8.46 -18.03 15.37
N ASP A 143 7.69 -17.37 14.53
CA ASP A 143 7.57 -17.77 13.12
C ASP A 143 8.78 -17.40 12.26
N PHE A 144 9.52 -16.33 12.62
CA PHE A 144 10.67 -15.86 11.85
C PHE A 144 12.03 -16.02 12.53
N GLY A 145 12.07 -16.23 13.84
CA GLY A 145 13.26 -16.10 14.67
C GLY A 145 14.13 -17.36 14.81
N HIS A 146 13.70 -18.50 14.29
CA HIS A 146 14.38 -19.79 14.50
C HIS A 146 15.81 -19.91 13.91
N GLU A 147 16.27 -18.97 13.07
CA GLU A 147 17.50 -19.17 12.30
C GLU A 147 18.77 -18.47 12.83
N MET A 148 18.76 -17.55 13.82
CA MET A 148 19.99 -16.84 14.25
C MET A 148 20.00 -16.32 15.70
N GLN A 149 21.18 -16.31 16.34
CA GLN A 149 21.45 -15.67 17.65
C GLN A 149 21.12 -14.15 17.68
N HIS A 150 20.98 -13.51 16.52
CA HIS A 150 20.60 -12.09 16.36
C HIS A 150 19.23 -11.89 15.68
N ALA A 151 18.40 -12.93 15.59
CA ALA A 151 17.15 -12.89 14.85
C ALA A 151 16.18 -11.82 15.36
N SER A 152 16.15 -11.56 16.66
CA SER A 152 15.30 -10.50 17.26
C SER A 152 15.67 -9.10 16.76
N ARG A 153 16.96 -8.76 16.74
CA ARG A 153 17.43 -7.44 16.24
C ARG A 153 17.18 -7.27 14.75
N LYS A 154 17.39 -8.32 13.95
CA LYS A 154 17.13 -8.29 12.51
C LYS A 154 15.65 -8.14 12.20
N LEU A 155 14.78 -8.86 12.93
CA LEU A 155 13.33 -8.75 12.83
C LEU A 155 12.88 -7.31 13.16
N GLN A 156 13.33 -6.75 14.28
CA GLN A 156 13.01 -5.38 14.69
C GLN A 156 13.45 -4.37 13.63
N ASN A 157 14.66 -4.48 13.09
CA ASN A 157 15.11 -3.58 12.01
C ASN A 157 14.20 -3.62 10.78
N ASN A 158 13.70 -4.80 10.40
CA ASN A 158 12.77 -4.93 9.29
C ASN A 158 11.40 -4.32 9.61
N ILE A 159 10.90 -4.49 10.83
CA ILE A 159 9.66 -3.85 11.28
C ILE A 159 9.83 -2.32 11.29
N GLU A 160 10.97 -1.81 11.74
CA GLU A 160 11.28 -0.37 11.70
C GLU A 160 11.31 0.18 10.27
N ILE A 161 11.79 -0.58 9.28
CA ILE A 161 11.70 -0.20 7.87
C ILE A 161 10.21 -0.09 7.46
N LEU A 162 9.38 -1.08 7.80
CA LEU A 162 7.94 -1.08 7.50
C LEU A 162 7.21 0.10 8.16
N LYS A 163 7.60 0.46 9.38
CA LYS A 163 7.07 1.64 10.10
C LYS A 163 7.46 2.94 9.42
N LYS A 164 8.72 3.08 9.00
CA LYS A 164 9.21 4.28 8.30
C LYS A 164 8.48 4.56 7.00
N ILE A 165 8.06 3.53 6.28
CA ILE A 165 7.26 3.68 5.05
C ILE A 165 5.75 3.76 5.34
N GLY A 166 5.35 3.75 6.61
CA GLY A 166 3.96 3.86 7.04
C GLY A 166 3.12 2.61 6.80
N ALA A 167 3.72 1.45 6.45
CA ALA A 167 3.00 0.20 6.17
C ALA A 167 2.53 -0.52 7.44
N VAL A 168 3.25 -0.31 8.54
CA VAL A 168 3.01 -0.93 9.85
C VAL A 168 3.08 0.14 10.93
N GLU A 169 2.34 -0.08 12.02
CA GLU A 169 2.38 0.76 13.22
C GLU A 169 2.38 -0.05 14.51
N ASP A 170 2.85 0.57 15.59
CA ASP A 170 2.84 -0.03 16.92
C ASP A 170 1.44 0.06 17.54
N ILE A 171 1.00 -1.03 18.17
CA ILE A 171 -0.17 -1.08 19.05
C ILE A 171 0.32 -1.18 20.49
N LYS A 172 -0.16 -0.27 21.34
CA LYS A 172 0.08 -0.31 22.78
C LYS A 172 -0.98 -1.18 23.43
N LEU A 173 -0.66 -2.45 23.70
CA LEU A 173 -1.53 -3.37 24.46
C LEU A 173 -1.26 -3.27 25.97
N SER A 174 0.02 -3.24 26.35
CA SER A 174 0.48 -3.09 27.74
C SER A 174 1.91 -2.53 27.77
N GLN A 175 2.50 -2.34 28.96
CA GLN A 175 3.89 -1.87 29.09
C GLN A 175 4.92 -2.89 28.58
N SER A 176 4.57 -4.18 28.51
CA SER A 176 5.51 -5.26 28.18
C SER A 176 5.20 -5.96 26.85
N GLU A 177 4.00 -5.83 26.29
CA GLU A 177 3.63 -6.47 25.03
C GLU A 177 3.67 -5.50 23.86
N GLN A 178 4.56 -5.80 22.92
CA GLN A 178 4.64 -5.13 21.63
C GLN A 178 3.80 -5.88 20.61
N ALA A 179 2.91 -5.15 19.95
CA ALA A 179 2.09 -5.64 18.87
C ALA A 179 2.12 -4.66 17.70
N TYR A 180 1.87 -5.18 16.51
CA TYR A 180 1.94 -4.41 15.28
C TYR A 180 0.67 -4.58 14.46
N LYS A 181 0.23 -3.48 13.84
CA LYS A 181 -0.94 -3.45 12.97
C LYS A 181 -0.57 -2.96 11.58
N ILE A 182 -1.20 -3.54 10.57
CA ILE A 182 -1.10 -3.05 9.19
C ILE A 182 -1.97 -1.82 9.02
N THR A 183 -1.38 -0.81 8.38
CA THR A 183 -2.08 0.41 8.00
C THR A 183 -2.77 0.22 6.65
N ALA A 184 -3.64 1.16 6.26
CA ALA A 184 -4.21 1.17 4.91
C ALA A 184 -3.12 1.26 3.82
N ILE A 185 -2.00 1.94 4.09
CA ILE A 185 -0.84 1.97 3.19
C ILE A 185 -0.32 0.54 2.99
N GLY A 186 -0.05 -0.19 4.08
CA GLY A 186 0.46 -1.56 4.06
C GLY A 186 -0.49 -2.53 3.34
N ALA A 187 -1.79 -2.44 3.61
CA ALA A 187 -2.82 -3.26 2.97
C ALA A 187 -2.90 -3.03 1.45
N HIS A 188 -2.62 -1.81 1.00
CA HIS A 188 -2.64 -1.46 -0.42
C HIS A 188 -1.27 -1.52 -1.11
N MET A 189 -0.20 -1.99 -0.44
CA MET A 189 1.12 -2.15 -1.05
C MET A 189 1.18 -3.30 -2.06
N PHE A 190 0.35 -4.33 -1.87
CA PHE A 190 0.30 -5.49 -2.76
C PHE A 190 -0.82 -5.34 -3.79
N SER A 191 -0.58 -5.82 -5.01
CA SER A 191 -1.65 -5.88 -6.02
C SER A 191 -2.67 -6.97 -5.67
N ASN A 192 -3.92 -6.77 -6.05
CA ASN A 192 -4.98 -7.78 -5.86
C ASN A 192 -4.62 -9.13 -6.50
N SER A 193 -3.90 -9.12 -7.62
CA SER A 193 -3.43 -10.35 -8.27
C SER A 193 -2.38 -11.09 -7.45
N PHE A 194 -1.48 -10.36 -6.77
CA PHE A 194 -0.50 -10.94 -5.87
C PHE A 194 -1.17 -11.52 -4.62
N LEU A 195 -2.12 -10.78 -4.03
CA LEU A 195 -2.87 -11.20 -2.85
C LEU A 195 -3.72 -12.45 -3.14
N ARG A 196 -4.41 -12.50 -4.28
CA ARG A 196 -5.20 -13.67 -4.68
C ARG A 196 -4.36 -14.94 -4.77
N ARG A 197 -3.21 -14.87 -5.45
CA ARG A 197 -2.26 -16.01 -5.53
C ARG A 197 -1.79 -16.45 -4.15
N MET A 198 -1.58 -15.49 -3.25
CA MET A 198 -1.16 -15.78 -1.88
C MET A 198 -2.25 -16.50 -1.08
N THR A 199 -3.50 -16.05 -1.19
CA THR A 199 -4.64 -16.73 -0.54
C THR A 199 -4.80 -18.15 -1.06
N GLU A 200 -4.70 -18.37 -2.37
CA GLU A 200 -4.74 -19.70 -2.99
C GLU A 200 -3.60 -20.59 -2.46
N PHE A 201 -2.38 -20.05 -2.36
CA PHE A 201 -1.23 -20.76 -1.81
C PHE A 201 -1.42 -21.10 -0.32
N ALA A 202 -1.89 -20.15 0.49
CA ALA A 202 -2.13 -20.31 1.93
C ALA A 202 -3.16 -21.40 2.25
N GLN A 203 -4.20 -21.55 1.43
CA GLN A 203 -5.19 -22.62 1.61
C GLN A 203 -4.59 -24.01 1.32
N SER A 204 -3.58 -24.07 0.46
CA SER A 204 -2.92 -25.32 0.05
C SER A 204 -1.73 -25.73 0.91
N ALA A 205 -1.20 -24.82 1.74
CA ALA A 205 0.04 -25.02 2.49
C ALA A 205 -0.07 -24.52 3.94
N GLN A 206 0.60 -25.18 4.88
CA GLN A 206 0.84 -24.59 6.19
C GLN A 206 1.80 -23.42 6.03
N LEU A 207 1.39 -22.23 6.46
CA LEU A 207 2.14 -20.99 6.28
C LEU A 207 3.34 -20.89 7.24
N SER A 208 4.38 -21.67 6.97
CA SER A 208 5.69 -21.44 7.57
C SER A 208 6.39 -20.25 6.88
N LYS A 209 7.37 -19.63 7.56
CA LYS A 209 8.23 -18.62 6.96
C LYS A 209 8.88 -19.11 5.66
N GLU A 210 9.35 -20.35 5.61
CA GLU A 210 9.99 -20.93 4.43
C GLU A 210 9.00 -21.01 3.26
N GLU A 211 7.75 -21.37 3.52
CA GLU A 211 6.69 -21.42 2.51
C GLU A 211 6.28 -20.01 2.05
N VAL A 212 6.18 -19.04 2.96
CA VAL A 212 5.94 -17.64 2.60
C VAL A 212 7.10 -17.08 1.75
N VAL A 213 8.34 -17.35 2.13
CA VAL A 213 9.54 -16.92 1.37
C VAL A 213 9.63 -17.65 0.03
N LYS A 214 9.27 -18.94 -0.05
CA LYS A 214 9.19 -19.68 -1.31
C LYS A 214 8.09 -19.14 -2.20
N PHE A 215 6.91 -18.84 -1.66
CA PHE A 215 5.83 -18.15 -2.37
C PHE A 215 6.33 -16.83 -2.94
N PHE A 216 7.01 -16.01 -2.13
CA PHE A 216 7.66 -14.79 -2.60
C PHE A 216 8.70 -15.06 -3.67
N LYS A 217 9.50 -16.12 -3.60
CA LYS A 217 10.48 -16.43 -4.65
C LYS A 217 9.83 -16.91 -5.94
N ARG A 218 8.76 -17.72 -5.85
CA ARG A 218 8.00 -18.29 -6.99
C ARG A 218 7.11 -17.27 -7.68
N HIS A 219 6.48 -16.40 -6.88
CA HIS A 219 5.53 -15.38 -7.31
C HIS A 219 6.05 -13.96 -7.12
N ASN A 220 7.35 -13.85 -6.84
CA ASN A 220 8.12 -12.63 -7.01
C ASN A 220 7.61 -11.94 -8.27
N LEU A 221 7.44 -10.62 -8.18
CA LEU A 221 6.95 -9.66 -9.18
C LEU A 221 7.67 -9.69 -10.57
N TYR A 222 8.37 -10.77 -10.91
CA TYR A 222 9.37 -10.90 -11.97
C TYR A 222 8.98 -11.84 -13.10
N ARG A 223 7.70 -12.21 -13.25
CA ARG A 223 7.29 -13.01 -14.40
C ARG A 223 6.16 -12.34 -15.17
N GLN A 224 6.50 -11.19 -15.76
CA GLN A 224 5.82 -10.65 -16.94
C GLN A 224 6.60 -9.53 -17.64
N GLU A 225 7.95 -9.54 -17.67
CA GLU A 225 8.73 -8.56 -18.48
C GLU A 225 10.02 -9.16 -19.09
N GLU A 226 10.17 -10.49 -19.15
CA GLU A 226 11.27 -11.13 -19.92
C GLU A 226 10.77 -11.85 -21.19
N GLU A 227 9.48 -11.77 -21.51
CA GLU A 227 8.94 -12.15 -22.81
C GLU A 227 7.96 -11.07 -23.25
N LEU A 228 8.51 -10.01 -23.84
CA LEU A 228 8.06 -9.27 -25.03
C LEU A 228 8.85 -7.96 -25.16
#